data_AF-A0A7C1N1Z9-F1
#
_entry.id   AF-A0A7C1N1Z9-F1
#
_cell.length_a   1.000
_cell.length_b   1.000
_cell.length_c   1.000
_cell.angle_alpha   90.00
_cell.angle_beta   90.00
_cell.angle_gamma   90.00
#
_symmetry.space_group_name_H-M   'P 1'
#
loop_
_entity.id
_entity.type
_entity.pdbx_description
1 polymer ?
#
loop_
_entity_poly.entity_id
_entity_poly.type
_entity_poly.pdbx_seq_one_letter_code
_entity_poly.pdbx_strand_id
1 'polypeptide(L)'
;MEIIGVSHVEEYVEQIDKYLEKSYPRGIRSLLVELPPPPLDLVNAVKLEFSEDEVSYVDGFFSTIASRHMAKGTKIIYGDINRQLLEVDFLNFYNRTLEEMFGTHRDDGIRQVFEQEQPEVTLLGTSHAGKLKRAFPEIPFTRFYDNDPSWEVPNWFTTQGIPTPDKIICFD
;
A
#
# COMPACT_ATOMS: atom_id res chain seq x y z
N MET A 1 12.34 -10.64 3.42
CA MET A 1 11.38 -9.88 2.62
C MET A 1 10.02 -10.54 2.76
N GLU A 2 8.98 -9.76 2.96
CA GLU A 2 7.60 -10.20 3.08
C GLU A 2 6.68 -9.19 2.39
N ILE A 3 5.66 -9.68 1.69
CA ILE A 3 4.57 -8.87 1.15
C ILE A 3 3.37 -9.02 2.10
N ILE A 4 2.79 -7.91 2.51
CA ILE A 4 1.64 -7.85 3.39
C ILE A 4 0.52 -7.10 2.66
N GLY A 5 -0.62 -7.77 2.50
CA GLY A 5 -1.85 -7.20 1.95
C GLY A 5 -2.84 -6.86 3.05
N VAL A 6 -3.35 -5.64 3.06
CA VAL A 6 -4.31 -5.15 4.08
C VAL A 6 -5.55 -4.52 3.47
N SER A 7 -6.61 -4.41 4.28
CA SER A 7 -7.73 -3.49 4.04
C SER A 7 -7.43 -2.15 4.71
N HIS A 8 -7.76 -1.03 4.07
CA HIS A 8 -7.43 0.32 4.57
C HIS A 8 -8.44 0.76 5.64
N VAL A 9 -8.43 0.09 6.77
CA VAL A 9 -9.36 0.33 7.90
C VAL A 9 -8.51 0.83 9.07
N GLU A 10 -8.71 2.09 9.48
CA GLU A 10 -7.85 2.77 10.46
C GLU A 10 -7.79 2.03 11.80
N GLU A 11 -8.89 1.39 12.19
CA GLU A 11 -9.03 0.57 13.39
C GLU A 11 -8.06 -0.62 13.42
N TYR A 12 -7.47 -1.00 12.28
CA TYR A 12 -6.55 -2.13 12.16
C TYR A 12 -5.07 -1.74 12.25
N VAL A 13 -4.75 -0.44 12.30
CA VAL A 13 -3.36 0.04 12.38
C VAL A 13 -2.63 -0.61 13.57
N GLU A 14 -3.27 -0.69 14.74
CA GLU A 14 -2.64 -1.29 15.93
C GLU A 14 -2.36 -2.78 15.78
N GLN A 15 -3.25 -3.52 15.13
CA GLN A 15 -3.13 -4.95 14.90
C GLN A 15 -2.00 -5.22 13.91
N ILE A 16 -1.87 -4.39 12.85
CA ILE A 16 -0.73 -4.45 11.94
C ILE A 16 0.58 -4.15 12.69
N ASP A 17 0.63 -3.10 13.50
CA ASP A 17 1.82 -2.76 14.28
C ASP A 17 2.22 -3.90 15.23
N LYS A 18 1.25 -4.48 15.97
CA LYS A 18 1.49 -5.64 16.84
C LYS A 18 2.03 -6.84 16.06
N TYR A 19 1.50 -7.10 14.87
CA TYR A 19 2.01 -8.16 14.00
C TYR A 19 3.46 -7.89 13.57
N LEU A 20 3.75 -6.67 13.13
CA LEU A 20 5.09 -6.27 12.70
C LEU A 20 6.10 -6.34 13.85
N GLU A 21 5.75 -5.89 15.04
CA GLU A 21 6.60 -5.97 16.23
C GLU A 21 6.90 -7.41 16.64
N LYS A 22 5.87 -8.28 16.58
CA LYS A 22 6.04 -9.71 16.88
C LYS A 22 6.90 -10.43 15.83
N SER A 23 6.71 -10.10 14.55
CA SER A 23 7.40 -10.75 13.43
C SER A 23 8.83 -10.24 13.25
N TYR A 24 9.07 -8.97 13.62
CA TYR A 24 10.34 -8.26 13.49
C TYR A 24 10.76 -7.69 14.86
N PRO A 25 11.11 -8.54 15.85
CA PRO A 25 11.39 -8.10 17.22
C PRO A 25 12.64 -7.21 17.36
N ARG A 26 13.47 -7.13 16.32
CA ARG A 26 14.64 -6.24 16.24
C ARG A 26 14.34 -4.94 15.48
N GLY A 27 13.09 -4.71 15.11
CA GLY A 27 12.68 -3.64 14.21
C GLY A 27 12.79 -4.03 12.73
N ILE A 28 12.13 -3.23 11.89
CA ILE A 28 12.18 -3.33 10.42
C ILE A 28 13.25 -2.35 9.93
N ARG A 29 14.13 -2.77 9.02
CA ARG A 29 15.15 -1.90 8.43
C ARG A 29 14.59 -1.04 7.31
N SER A 30 13.72 -1.60 6.48
CA SER A 30 13.06 -0.89 5.39
C SER A 30 11.62 -1.37 5.18
N LEU A 31 10.70 -0.41 5.07
CA LEU A 31 9.27 -0.63 4.90
C LEU A 31 8.80 0.10 3.66
N LEU A 32 8.35 -0.64 2.65
CA LEU A 32 7.64 -0.08 1.49
C LEU A 32 6.17 0.04 1.84
N VAL A 33 5.60 1.23 1.67
CA VAL A 33 4.18 1.51 1.86
C VAL A 33 3.55 2.04 0.58
N GLU A 34 2.26 1.80 0.43
CA GLU A 34 1.44 2.35 -0.65
C GLU A 34 1.14 3.84 -0.40
N LEU A 35 2.20 4.67 -0.42
CA LEU A 35 2.12 6.13 -0.30
C LEU A 35 2.92 6.79 -1.42
N PRO A 36 2.51 7.99 -1.89
CA PRO A 36 3.27 8.78 -2.84
C PRO A 36 4.55 9.37 -2.20
N PRO A 37 5.63 9.60 -2.98
CA PRO A 37 6.85 10.18 -2.43
C PRO A 37 6.66 11.65 -2.01
N PRO A 38 7.29 12.11 -0.90
CA PRO A 38 7.32 13.53 -0.56
C PRO A 38 8.22 14.33 -1.53
N PRO A 39 8.02 15.65 -1.74
CA PRO A 39 6.98 16.52 -1.21
C PRO A 39 5.86 16.68 -2.26
N LEU A 40 5.25 15.57 -2.71
CA LEU A 40 3.97 15.71 -3.40
C LEU A 40 3.05 16.39 -2.39
N ASP A 41 2.78 17.65 -2.66
CA ASP A 41 1.80 18.51 -2.01
C ASP A 41 0.40 17.95 -2.36
N LEU A 42 0.18 16.66 -2.10
CA LEU A 42 -1.04 15.91 -2.34
C LEU A 42 -2.17 16.57 -1.57
N VAL A 43 -1.86 17.09 -0.37
CA VAL A 43 -2.77 17.91 0.42
C VAL A 43 -3.21 19.16 -0.34
N ASN A 44 -2.36 19.80 -1.16
CA ASN A 44 -2.75 20.97 -1.97
C ASN A 44 -3.38 20.57 -3.32
N ALA A 45 -2.95 19.45 -3.92
CA ALA A 45 -3.46 18.95 -5.19
C ALA A 45 -4.85 18.29 -5.08
N VAL A 46 -5.13 17.60 -3.97
CA VAL A 46 -6.38 16.89 -3.71
C VAL A 46 -7.42 17.82 -3.06
N LYS A 47 -7.00 18.80 -2.24
CA LYS A 47 -7.89 19.86 -1.70
C LYS A 47 -8.51 20.75 -2.78
N LEU A 48 -7.99 20.74 -4.01
CA LEU A 48 -8.55 21.53 -5.10
C LEU A 48 -9.84 20.93 -5.69
N GLU A 49 -10.14 19.64 -5.47
CA GLU A 49 -11.35 19.02 -6.04
C GLU A 49 -12.14 18.09 -5.10
N PHE A 50 -11.57 17.65 -3.97
CA PHE A 50 -12.29 16.83 -3.01
C PHE A 50 -12.65 17.63 -1.76
N SER A 51 -13.85 17.38 -1.22
CA SER A 51 -14.22 17.92 0.09
C SER A 51 -13.24 17.39 1.15
N GLU A 52 -12.96 18.17 2.21
CA GLU A 52 -12.03 17.76 3.28
C GLU A 52 -12.38 16.37 3.88
N ASP A 53 -13.65 15.95 3.74
CA ASP A 53 -14.17 14.66 4.20
C ASP A 53 -13.78 13.46 3.29
N GLU A 54 -13.47 13.69 2.00
CA GLU A 54 -13.11 12.64 1.04
C GLU A 54 -11.59 12.37 1.00
N VAL A 55 -10.77 13.33 1.41
CA VAL A 55 -9.31 13.22 1.48
C VAL A 55 -8.85 12.35 2.66
N SER A 56 -9.75 12.06 3.61
CA SER A 56 -9.40 11.42 4.88
C SER A 56 -9.05 9.93 4.77
N TYR A 57 -9.52 9.20 3.75
CA TYR A 57 -9.54 7.72 3.82
C TYR A 57 -8.29 7.01 3.27
N VAL A 58 -7.55 7.62 2.35
CA VAL A 58 -6.42 6.94 1.68
C VAL A 58 -5.09 7.24 2.37
N ASP A 59 -4.97 8.40 3.01
CA ASP A 59 -3.71 8.83 3.61
C ASP A 59 -3.56 8.44 5.09
N GLY A 60 -4.64 8.36 5.88
CA GLY A 60 -4.56 8.12 7.33
C GLY A 60 -3.88 6.79 7.71
N PHE A 61 -4.31 5.70 7.07
CA PHE A 61 -3.87 4.34 7.43
C PHE A 61 -2.35 4.11 7.20
N PHE A 62 -1.88 4.22 5.95
CA PHE A 62 -0.47 3.94 5.64
C PHE A 62 0.46 5.02 6.18
N SER A 63 0.04 6.29 6.22
CA SER A 63 0.88 7.37 6.78
C SER A 63 1.09 7.19 8.29
N THR A 64 0.09 6.70 9.02
CA THR A 64 0.21 6.43 10.46
C THR A 64 1.23 5.32 10.71
N ILE A 65 1.13 4.20 9.97
CA ILE A 65 2.10 3.10 10.08
C ILE A 65 3.50 3.59 9.69
N ALA A 66 3.63 4.25 8.54
CA ALA A 66 4.92 4.77 8.07
C ALA A 66 5.56 5.72 9.11
N SER A 67 4.80 6.64 9.67
CA SER A 67 5.28 7.60 10.68
C SER A 67 5.76 6.90 11.95
N ARG A 68 4.99 5.92 12.45
CA ARG A 68 5.36 5.14 13.64
C ARG A 68 6.64 4.33 13.43
N HIS A 69 6.80 3.69 12.27
CA HIS A 69 8.01 2.90 11.97
C HIS A 69 9.21 3.79 11.64
N MET A 70 9.00 4.94 11.00
CA MET A 70 10.04 5.96 10.77
C MET A 70 10.60 6.49 12.10
N ALA A 71 9.74 6.77 13.08
CA ALA A 71 10.17 7.19 14.42
C ALA A 71 11.03 6.14 15.15
N LYS A 72 10.90 4.86 14.77
CA LYS A 72 11.72 3.75 15.26
C LYS A 72 13.02 3.55 14.46
N GLY A 73 13.29 4.39 13.46
CA GLY A 73 14.49 4.33 12.61
C GLY A 73 14.34 3.49 11.34
N THR A 74 13.12 3.08 10.99
CA THR A 74 12.87 2.34 9.74
C THR A 74 13.02 3.26 8.53
N LYS A 75 13.71 2.82 7.47
CA LYS A 75 13.69 3.50 6.17
C LYS A 75 12.32 3.31 5.52
N ILE A 76 11.54 4.39 5.39
CA ILE A 76 10.27 4.36 4.65
C ILE A 76 10.55 4.51 3.16
N ILE A 77 9.97 3.59 2.37
CA ILE A 77 10.04 3.57 0.92
C ILE A 77 8.62 3.81 0.40
N TYR A 78 8.46 4.85 -0.41
CA TYR A 78 7.19 5.23 -1.00
C TYR A 78 6.98 4.44 -2.28
N GLY A 79 6.03 3.51 -2.23
CA GLY A 79 5.72 2.57 -3.31
C GLY A 79 4.74 3.11 -4.33
N ASP A 80 3.90 4.08 -3.95
CA ASP A 80 2.93 4.66 -4.88
C ASP A 80 3.67 5.59 -5.84
N ILE A 81 4.01 5.04 -7.00
CA ILE A 81 4.85 5.72 -7.96
C ILE A 81 4.01 6.30 -9.07
N ASN A 82 4.02 7.63 -9.01
CA ASN A 82 4.21 8.50 -10.15
C ASN A 82 5.61 9.17 -10.10
N ARG A 83 6.67 8.50 -9.59
CA ARG A 83 8.07 9.03 -9.64
C ARG A 83 8.50 9.41 -11.06
N GLN A 84 8.08 8.69 -12.10
CA GLN A 84 8.35 9.07 -13.51
C GLN A 84 7.53 10.28 -13.98
N LEU A 85 6.40 10.54 -13.33
CA LEU A 85 5.48 11.63 -13.68
C LEU A 85 5.79 12.94 -12.93
N LEU A 86 6.67 12.88 -11.92
CA LEU A 86 7.29 14.07 -11.33
C LEU A 86 8.18 14.84 -12.33
N GLU A 87 8.61 14.19 -13.43
CA GLU A 87 9.40 14.82 -14.48
C GLU A 87 8.53 15.44 -15.59
N VAL A 88 7.23 15.14 -15.66
CA VAL A 88 6.35 15.53 -16.78
C VAL A 88 5.15 16.33 -16.28
N ASP A 89 5.25 17.65 -16.41
CA ASP A 89 4.18 18.67 -16.41
C ASP A 89 2.83 18.26 -15.78
N PHE A 90 2.71 18.53 -14.48
CA PHE A 90 1.58 18.25 -13.59
C PHE A 90 0.19 18.61 -14.16
N LEU A 91 0.11 19.65 -15.01
CA LEU A 91 -1.17 20.13 -15.56
C LEU A 91 -1.68 19.27 -16.74
N ASN A 92 -0.76 18.67 -17.51
CA ASN A 92 -1.11 17.73 -18.58
C ASN A 92 -1.46 16.34 -18.03
N PHE A 93 -0.92 16.02 -16.85
CA PHE A 93 -1.23 14.82 -16.09
C PHE A 93 -2.68 14.85 -15.55
N TYR A 94 -3.12 15.94 -14.92
CA TYR A 94 -4.47 16.00 -14.34
C TYR A 94 -5.58 15.64 -15.35
N ASN A 95 -5.45 16.13 -16.59
CA ASN A 95 -6.43 15.89 -17.65
C ASN A 95 -6.35 14.50 -18.32
N ARG A 96 -5.27 13.73 -18.10
CA ARG A 96 -5.11 12.36 -18.63
C ARG A 96 -5.41 11.25 -17.62
N THR A 97 -5.47 11.55 -16.32
CA THR A 97 -5.12 10.54 -15.30
C THR A 97 -6.19 10.34 -14.24
N LEU A 98 -7.45 10.12 -14.63
CA LEU A 98 -8.39 9.39 -13.76
C LEU A 98 -8.38 7.89 -14.11
N GLU A 99 -8.29 7.51 -15.39
CA GLU A 99 -8.18 6.09 -15.78
C GLU A 99 -6.79 5.49 -15.52
N GLU A 100 -5.72 6.29 -15.69
CA GLU A 100 -4.33 5.85 -15.51
C GLU A 100 -3.91 5.82 -14.01
N MET A 101 -4.56 6.61 -13.12
CA MET A 101 -4.24 6.68 -11.67
C MET A 101 -4.77 5.49 -10.86
N PHE A 102 -5.87 4.88 -11.29
CA PHE A 102 -6.48 3.74 -10.60
C PHE A 102 -6.16 2.38 -11.26
N GLY A 103 -5.26 2.37 -12.27
CA GLY A 103 -4.98 1.22 -13.13
C GLY A 103 -3.55 0.66 -13.07
N THR A 104 -3.27 -0.30 -13.96
CA THR A 104 -2.06 -1.14 -14.09
C THR A 104 -0.71 -0.43 -13.98
N HIS A 105 -0.65 0.87 -14.30
CA HIS A 105 0.58 1.66 -14.21
C HIS A 105 1.06 1.86 -12.76
N ARG A 106 0.14 1.98 -11.81
CA ARG A 106 0.45 2.08 -10.37
C ARG A 106 1.17 0.82 -9.87
N ASP A 107 0.69 -0.35 -10.31
CA ASP A 107 1.28 -1.64 -9.96
C ASP A 107 2.68 -1.82 -10.55
N ASP A 108 2.88 -1.37 -11.79
CA ASP A 108 4.20 -1.39 -12.42
C ASP A 108 5.19 -0.48 -11.70
N GLY A 109 4.73 0.69 -11.25
CA GLY A 109 5.51 1.62 -10.43
C GLY A 109 5.93 0.97 -9.10
N ILE A 110 4.97 0.42 -8.36
CA ILE A 110 5.23 -0.30 -7.09
C ILE A 110 6.24 -1.43 -7.32
N ARG A 111 6.06 -2.23 -8.38
CA ARG A 111 6.97 -3.32 -8.74
C ARG A 111 8.39 -2.82 -8.98
N GLN A 112 8.56 -1.75 -9.75
CA GLN A 112 9.89 -1.20 -10.03
C GLN A 112 10.60 -0.74 -8.74
N VAL A 113 9.90 -0.07 -7.82
CA VAL A 113 10.47 0.29 -6.51
C VAL A 113 10.88 -0.94 -5.75
N PHE A 114 9.99 -1.93 -5.70
CA PHE A 114 10.22 -3.16 -4.97
C PHE A 114 11.49 -3.87 -5.47
N GLU A 115 11.65 -3.98 -6.79
CA GLU A 115 12.85 -4.56 -7.42
C GLU A 115 14.12 -3.76 -7.13
N GLN A 116 14.05 -2.42 -7.15
CA GLN A 116 15.21 -1.54 -6.98
C GLN A 116 15.65 -1.41 -5.51
N GLU A 117 14.69 -1.20 -4.61
CA GLU A 117 14.94 -0.88 -3.20
C GLU A 117 15.02 -2.13 -2.33
N GLN A 118 14.49 -3.26 -2.80
CA GLN A 118 14.49 -4.55 -2.09
C GLN A 118 14.08 -4.41 -0.61
N PRO A 119 12.85 -3.91 -0.33
CA PRO A 119 12.40 -3.64 1.03
C PRO A 119 12.37 -4.90 1.91
N GLU A 120 12.60 -4.75 3.21
CA GLU A 120 12.48 -5.87 4.14
C GLU A 120 11.02 -6.30 4.34
N VAL A 121 10.12 -5.31 4.38
CA VAL A 121 8.66 -5.52 4.43
C VAL A 121 7.99 -4.60 3.40
N THR A 122 7.00 -5.14 2.70
CA THR A 122 6.13 -4.37 1.80
C THR A 122 4.70 -4.47 2.30
N LEU A 123 4.10 -3.32 2.58
CA LEU A 123 2.74 -3.20 3.11
C LEU A 123 1.89 -2.42 2.10
N LEU A 124 0.95 -3.11 1.47
CA LEU A 124 0.11 -2.56 0.41
C LEU A 124 -1.36 -2.94 0.64
N GLY A 125 -2.26 -2.26 -0.04
CA GLY A 125 -3.64 -2.69 -0.18
C GLY A 125 -3.69 -4.09 -0.79
N THR A 126 -4.66 -4.90 -0.35
CA THR A 126 -4.74 -6.33 -0.72
C THR A 126 -4.66 -6.58 -2.24
N SER A 127 -5.26 -5.71 -3.05
CA SER A 127 -5.21 -5.81 -4.52
C SER A 127 -3.79 -5.65 -5.07
N HIS A 128 -3.09 -4.58 -4.65
CA HIS A 128 -1.72 -4.28 -5.06
C HIS A 128 -0.73 -5.34 -4.54
N ALA A 129 -0.88 -5.76 -3.29
CA ALA A 129 -0.11 -6.86 -2.71
C ALA A 129 -0.27 -8.17 -3.50
N GLY A 130 -1.51 -8.50 -3.90
CA GLY A 130 -1.80 -9.69 -4.69
C GLY A 130 -1.17 -9.66 -6.08
N LYS A 131 -1.18 -8.50 -6.75
CA LYS A 131 -0.49 -8.31 -8.04
C LYS A 131 1.03 -8.46 -7.89
N LEU A 132 1.60 -7.87 -6.85
CA LEU A 132 3.03 -7.99 -6.56
C LEU A 132 3.44 -9.44 -6.26
N LYS A 133 2.66 -10.16 -5.44
CA LYS A 133 2.90 -11.59 -5.16
C LYS A 133 2.80 -12.47 -6.41
N ARG A 134 1.98 -12.12 -7.41
CA ARG A 134 1.99 -12.85 -8.70
C ARG A 134 3.29 -12.67 -9.46
N ALA A 135 3.88 -11.47 -9.41
CA ALA A 135 5.16 -11.20 -10.04
C ALA A 135 6.33 -11.86 -9.28
N PHE A 136 6.22 -12.00 -7.96
CA PHE A 136 7.22 -12.59 -7.07
C PHE A 136 6.65 -13.72 -6.20
N PRO A 137 6.30 -14.87 -6.80
CA PRO A 137 5.59 -15.95 -6.10
C PRO A 137 6.38 -16.57 -4.94
N GLU A 138 7.70 -16.46 -4.96
CA GLU A 138 8.61 -16.98 -3.94
C GLU A 138 8.63 -16.16 -2.64
N ILE A 139 8.16 -14.92 -2.67
CA ILE A 139 8.24 -14.01 -1.52
C ILE A 139 7.06 -14.27 -0.59
N PRO A 140 7.27 -14.51 0.73
CA PRO A 140 6.18 -14.76 1.67
C PRO A 140 5.08 -13.70 1.59
N PHE A 141 3.82 -14.14 1.53
CA PHE A 141 2.65 -13.30 1.46
C PHE A 141 1.73 -13.50 2.67
N THR A 142 1.59 -12.46 3.48
CA THR A 142 0.62 -12.40 4.57
C THR A 142 -0.54 -11.53 4.16
N ARG A 143 -1.76 -12.04 4.31
CA ARG A 143 -2.98 -11.27 4.06
C ARG A 143 -3.70 -11.03 5.37
N PHE A 144 -4.02 -9.77 5.62
CA PHE A 144 -4.99 -9.39 6.62
C PHE A 144 -6.39 -9.35 6.01
N TYR A 145 -7.35 -9.93 6.71
CA TYR A 145 -8.72 -10.08 6.26
C TYR A 145 -9.67 -9.46 7.27
N ASP A 146 -10.58 -8.64 6.78
CA ASP A 146 -11.72 -8.13 7.55
C ASP A 146 -12.82 -9.19 7.53
N ASN A 147 -13.22 -9.66 8.71
CA ASN A 147 -14.28 -10.66 8.85
C ASN A 147 -15.69 -10.09 8.66
N ASP A 148 -15.86 -8.80 8.34
CA ASP A 148 -17.16 -8.21 8.08
C ASP A 148 -17.90 -8.98 6.95
N PRO A 149 -18.99 -9.69 7.27
CA PRO A 149 -19.73 -10.49 6.30
C PRO A 149 -20.48 -9.64 5.27
N SER A 150 -20.62 -8.32 5.49
CA SER A 150 -21.17 -7.40 4.49
C SER A 150 -20.20 -7.12 3.34
N TRP A 151 -18.91 -7.32 3.59
CA TRP A 151 -17.88 -7.47 2.57
C TRP A 151 -17.79 -8.95 2.17
N GLU A 152 -18.91 -9.53 1.70
CA GLU A 152 -18.87 -10.81 0.99
C GLU A 152 -17.74 -10.72 -0.02
N VAL A 153 -16.67 -11.51 0.16
CA VAL A 153 -15.49 -11.57 -0.71
C VAL A 153 -15.97 -11.42 -2.14
N PRO A 154 -15.89 -10.22 -2.74
CA PRO A 154 -16.60 -10.00 -3.98
C PRO A 154 -16.11 -11.02 -5.00
N ASN A 155 -17.00 -11.56 -5.85
CA ASN A 155 -16.63 -12.55 -6.87
C ASN A 155 -15.48 -12.08 -7.82
N TRP A 156 -15.04 -10.82 -7.76
CA TRP A 156 -13.80 -10.36 -8.38
C TRP A 156 -12.51 -10.93 -7.75
N PHE A 157 -12.55 -11.41 -6.50
CA PHE A 157 -11.43 -12.08 -5.81
C PHE A 157 -11.10 -13.46 -6.40
N THR A 158 -12.11 -14.21 -6.82
CA THR A 158 -11.92 -15.52 -7.47
C THR A 158 -11.66 -15.39 -8.97
N THR A 159 -12.11 -14.31 -9.61
CA THR A 159 -11.94 -14.09 -11.05
C THR A 159 -10.65 -13.34 -11.43
N GLN A 160 -9.96 -12.67 -10.49
CA GLN A 160 -8.67 -12.01 -10.76
C GLN A 160 -7.42 -12.75 -10.21
N GLY A 161 -7.56 -13.98 -9.71
CA GLY A 161 -6.43 -14.86 -9.39
C GLY A 161 -5.45 -14.28 -8.36
N ILE A 162 -5.94 -13.72 -7.24
CA ILE A 162 -5.06 -13.33 -6.13
C ILE A 162 -4.39 -14.60 -5.58
N PRO A 163 -3.05 -14.63 -5.45
CA PRO A 163 -2.34 -15.80 -4.96
C PRO A 163 -2.85 -16.24 -3.59
N THR A 164 -2.85 -17.55 -3.33
CA THR A 164 -3.16 -18.06 -1.99
C THR A 164 -2.11 -17.50 -1.02
N PRO A 165 -2.52 -16.79 0.05
CA PRO A 165 -1.57 -16.26 1.02
C PRO A 165 -0.92 -17.40 1.80
N ASP A 166 0.36 -17.21 2.15
CA ASP A 166 1.11 -18.11 3.03
C ASP A 166 0.58 -18.04 4.46
N LYS A 167 0.02 -16.88 4.85
CA LYS A 167 -0.63 -16.63 6.14
C LYS A 167 -1.88 -15.77 5.99
N ILE A 168 -2.95 -16.13 6.69
CA ILE A 168 -4.15 -15.31 6.83
C ILE A 168 -4.24 -14.85 8.28
N ILE A 169 -4.45 -13.56 8.49
CA ILE A 169 -4.72 -12.97 9.80
C ILE A 169 -6.07 -12.29 9.70
N CYS A 170 -7.04 -12.78 10.47
CA CYS A 170 -8.34 -12.16 10.58
C CYS A 170 -8.30 -11.09 11.68
N PHE A 171 -8.96 -9.97 11.44
CA PHE A 171 -9.33 -9.06 12.51
C PHE A 171 -10.58 -9.60 13.22
N ASP A 172 -10.57 -9.53 14.54
CA ASP A 172 -11.71 -9.89 15.42
C ASP A 172 -12.67 -8.70 15.57
#